data_AF-A0A7W9E6F6-F1
#
_entry.id   AF-A0A7W9E6F6-F1
#
_cell.length_a   1.000
_cell.length_b   1.000
_cell.length_c   1.000
_cell.angle_alpha   90.00
_cell.angle_beta   90.00
_cell.angle_gamma   90.00
#
_symmetry.space_group_name_H-M   'P 1'
#
loop_
_entity.id
_entity.type
_entity.pdbx_description
1 polymer ?
#
loop_
_entity_poly.entity_id
_entity_poly.type
_entity_poly.pdbx_seq_one_letter_code
_entity_poly.pdbx_strand_id
1 'polypeptide(L)'
;MPTIAFFYGIAIRMYFNDHAPAHVHAYHGGLEARFDIATGKMIDGRLGRKQRKIVENWILMYGRELNAAWTAVRNDETPERIPGPDTDHDI
;
A
#
# COMPACT_ATOMS: atom_id res chain seq x y z
N MET A 1 8.68 -9.92 -2.49
CA MET A 1 7.53 -8.98 -2.40
C MET A 1 6.70 -9.32 -1.16
N PRO A 2 6.92 -8.66 -0.02
CA PRO A 2 6.06 -8.79 1.15
C PRO A 2 4.67 -8.17 0.90
N THR A 3 3.64 -8.78 1.50
CA THR A 3 2.33 -8.14 1.69
C THR A 3 2.37 -7.41 3.02
N ILE A 4 2.30 -6.08 2.96
CA ILE A 4 2.47 -5.21 4.13
C ILE A 4 1.14 -4.94 4.85
N ALA A 5 0.03 -4.98 4.11
CA ALA A 5 -1.32 -4.82 4.66
C ALA A 5 -2.33 -5.64 3.84
N PHE A 6 -3.42 -6.03 4.48
CA PHE A 6 -4.54 -6.69 3.83
C PHE A 6 -5.84 -6.25 4.51
N PHE A 7 -6.79 -5.72 3.73
CA PHE A 7 -8.05 -5.22 4.26
C PHE A 7 -9.15 -5.21 3.20
N TYR A 8 -10.39 -5.54 3.57
CA TYR A 8 -11.54 -5.59 2.64
C TYR A 8 -11.28 -6.38 1.34
N GLY A 9 -10.44 -7.43 1.39
CA GLY A 9 -10.03 -8.20 0.21
C GLY A 9 -9.00 -7.51 -0.69
N ILE A 10 -8.41 -6.40 -0.26
CA ILE A 10 -7.35 -5.66 -0.94
C ILE A 10 -6.01 -6.07 -0.32
N ALA A 11 -5.10 -6.61 -1.11
CA ALA A 11 -3.72 -6.86 -0.69
C ALA A 11 -2.82 -5.69 -1.08
N ILE A 12 -2.10 -5.13 -0.11
CA ILE A 12 -1.10 -4.07 -0.33
C ILE A 12 0.30 -4.67 -0.26
N ARG A 13 1.10 -4.44 -1.29
CA ARG A 13 2.43 -5.01 -1.45
C ARG A 13 3.48 -3.98 -1.86
N MET A 14 4.73 -4.28 -1.57
CA MET A 14 5.91 -3.54 -2.04
C MET A 14 6.93 -4.52 -2.65
N TYR A 15 7.49 -4.18 -3.81
CA TYR A 15 8.54 -4.96 -4.44
C TYR A 15 9.93 -4.39 -4.12
N PHE A 16 10.91 -5.27 -3.87
CA PHE A 16 12.30 -4.90 -3.57
C PHE A 16 13.00 -4.25 -4.77
N ASN A 17 12.65 -4.68 -5.98
CA ASN A 17 13.23 -4.23 -7.23
C ASN A 17 12.47 -3.09 -7.91
N ASP A 18 11.48 -2.48 -7.26
CA ASP A 18 10.80 -1.32 -7.84
C ASP A 18 11.69 -0.08 -7.89
N HIS A 19 11.32 0.85 -8.78
CA HIS A 19 12.01 2.12 -8.94
C HIS A 19 11.22 3.28 -8.35
N ALA A 20 11.90 4.41 -8.11
CA ALA A 20 11.26 5.65 -7.70
C ALA A 20 10.26 6.15 -8.75
N PRO A 21 9.18 6.86 -8.36
CA PRO A 21 8.85 7.31 -7.00
C PRO A 21 8.41 6.17 -6.06
N ALA A 22 8.43 6.42 -4.76
CA ALA A 22 8.01 5.44 -3.76
C ALA A 22 6.51 5.13 -3.90
N HIS A 23 6.17 3.85 -4.08
CA HIS A 23 4.80 3.44 -4.37
C HIS A 23 4.44 2.10 -3.72
N VAL A 24 3.13 1.83 -3.64
CA VAL A 24 2.58 0.52 -3.26
C VAL A 24 1.75 -0.06 -4.40
N HIS A 25 1.66 -1.39 -4.42
CA HIS A 25 0.78 -2.14 -5.30
C HIS A 25 -0.43 -2.61 -4.52
N ALA A 26 -1.63 -2.30 -5.01
CA ALA A 26 -2.89 -2.74 -4.45
C ALA A 26 -3.57 -3.74 -5.40
N TYR A 27 -3.86 -4.93 -4.89
CA TYR A 27 -4.50 -6.02 -5.63
C TYR A 27 -5.89 -6.30 -5.09
N HIS A 28 -6.90 -6.38 -5.97
CA HIS A 28 -8.25 -6.78 -5.58
C HIS A 28 -9.01 -7.34 -6.79
N GLY A 29 -9.58 -8.55 -6.64
CA GLY A 29 -10.45 -9.15 -7.66
C GLY A 29 -9.79 -9.32 -9.03
N GLY A 30 -8.50 -9.67 -9.06
CA GLY A 30 -7.72 -9.83 -10.30
C GLY A 30 -7.25 -8.52 -10.95
N LEU A 31 -7.56 -7.37 -10.34
CA LEU A 31 -7.06 -6.07 -10.76
C LEU A 31 -5.91 -5.61 -9.88
N GLU A 32 -5.02 -4.81 -10.47
CA GLU A 32 -3.86 -4.22 -9.83
C GLU A 32 -3.80 -2.72 -10.13
N ALA A 33 -3.43 -1.93 -9.13
CA ALA A 33 -3.08 -0.53 -9.30
C ALA A 33 -1.89 -0.13 -8.42
N ARG A 34 -1.11 0.82 -8.92
CA ARG A 34 0.01 1.42 -8.20
C ARG A 34 -0.38 2.78 -7.65
N PHE A 35 0.06 3.07 -6.44
CA PHE A 35 -0.25 4.33 -5.75
C PHE A 35 1.03 4.98 -5.24
N ASP A 36 1.18 6.27 -5.51
CA ASP A 36 2.27 7.07 -4.98
C ASP A 36 2.09 7.29 -3.48
N ILE A 37 3.12 6.98 -2.69
CA ILE A 37 3.05 7.05 -1.22
C ILE A 37 2.93 8.51 -0.74
N ALA A 38 3.59 9.45 -1.43
CA ALA A 38 3.63 10.85 -1.01
C ALA A 38 2.28 11.55 -1.17
N THR A 39 1.53 11.24 -2.22
CA THR A 39 0.27 11.91 -2.56
C THR A 39 -0.96 11.04 -2.30
N GLY A 40 -0.77 9.73 -2.11
CA GLY A 40 -1.84 8.75 -2.03
C GLY A 40 -2.57 8.51 -3.36
N LYS A 41 -2.16 9.15 -4.46
CA LYS A 41 -2.87 9.06 -5.75
C LYS A 41 -2.46 7.81 -6.51
N MET A 42 -3.44 7.23 -7.22
CA MET A 42 -3.18 6.17 -8.18
C MET A 42 -2.35 6.71 -9.35
N ILE A 43 -1.21 6.08 -9.63
CA ILE A 43 -0.29 6.46 -10.72
C ILE A 43 -0.48 5.60 -11.95
N ASP A 44 -0.91 4.34 -11.79
CA ASP A 44 -1.11 3.39 -12.89
C ASP A 44 -2.04 2.24 -12.48
N GLY A 45 -2.55 1.50 -13.47
CA GLY A 45 -3.41 0.34 -13.30
C GLY A 45 -4.88 0.70 -13.07
N ARG A 46 -5.62 -0.23 -12.46
CA ARG A 46 -7.08 -0.11 -12.31
C ARG A 46 -7.55 -0.73 -11.00
N LEU A 47 -8.45 -0.02 -10.31
CA LEU A 47 -9.27 -0.56 -9.23
C LEU A 47 -10.71 -0.03 -9.34
N GLY A 48 -11.64 -0.73 -8.70
CA GLY A 48 -12.99 -0.21 -8.51
C GLY A 48 -12.95 1.11 -7.72
N ARG A 49 -13.89 2.03 -8.01
CA ARG A 49 -13.92 3.38 -7.40
C ARG A 49 -13.90 3.35 -5.87
N LYS A 50 -14.62 2.41 -5.26
CA LYS A 50 -14.66 2.22 -3.80
C LYS A 50 -13.31 1.76 -3.26
N GLN A 51 -12.74 0.70 -3.82
CA GLN A 51 -11.43 0.16 -3.42
C GLN A 51 -10.33 1.22 -3.57
N ARG A 52 -10.30 1.92 -4.71
CA ARG A 52 -9.37 3.03 -4.94
C ARG A 52 -9.46 4.04 -3.79
N LYS A 53 -10.66 4.53 -3.46
CA LYS A 53 -10.80 5.57 -2.43
C LYS A 53 -10.35 5.10 -1.04
N ILE A 54 -10.60 3.83 -0.71
CA ILE A 54 -10.12 3.22 0.54
C ILE A 54 -8.60 3.23 0.58
N VAL A 55 -7.94 2.77 -0.49
CA VAL A 55 -6.47 2.74 -0.58
C VAL A 55 -5.87 4.14 -0.52
N GLU A 56 -6.42 5.11 -1.25
CA GLU A 56 -5.95 6.51 -1.22
C GLU A 56 -5.99 7.08 0.20
N ASN A 57 -7.11 6.88 0.93
CA ASN A 57 -7.25 7.38 2.30
C ASN A 57 -6.31 6.64 3.27
N TRP A 58 -6.15 5.32 3.10
CA TRP A 58 -5.25 4.52 3.93
C TRP A 58 -3.78 4.94 3.74
N ILE A 59 -3.35 5.24 2.51
CA ILE A 59 -1.99 5.75 2.26
C ILE A 59 -1.75 7.08 2.97
N LEU A 60 -2.72 7.99 2.92
CA LEU A 60 -2.61 9.28 3.62
C LEU A 60 -2.52 9.12 5.14
N MET A 61 -3.19 8.11 5.70
CA MET A 61 -3.17 7.80 7.15
C MET A 61 -1.82 7.20 7.60
N TYR A 62 -1.22 6.33 6.79
CA TYR A 62 -0.01 5.56 7.14
C TYR A 62 1.23 5.98 6.35
N GLY A 63 1.27 7.22 5.84
CA GLY A 63 2.34 7.68 4.96
C GLY A 63 3.74 7.54 5.56
N ARG A 64 3.89 7.73 6.88
CA ARG A 64 5.18 7.59 7.57
C ARG A 64 5.63 6.13 7.62
N GLU A 65 4.74 5.23 8.03
CA GLU A 65 4.96 3.79 8.14
C GLU A 65 5.25 3.20 6.75
N LEU A 66 4.56 3.69 5.71
CA LEU A 66 4.81 3.33 4.32
C LEU A 66 6.19 3.77 3.84
N ASN A 67 6.66 4.97 4.20
CA ASN A 67 8.02 5.40 3.85
C ASN A 67 9.10 4.56 4.58
N ALA A 68 8.84 4.15 5.82
CA ALA A 68 9.73 3.24 6.55
C ALA A 68 9.77 1.86 5.88
N ALA A 69 8.60 1.31 5.53
CA ALA A 69 8.48 0.04 4.81
C ALA A 69 9.19 0.10 3.44
N TRP A 70 9.04 1.20 2.70
CA TRP A 70 9.76 1.43 1.44
C TRP A 70 11.27 1.39 1.64
N THR A 71 11.78 2.10 2.65
CA THR A 71 13.21 2.12 2.99
C THR A 71 13.73 0.71 3.32
N ALA A 72 13.01 -0.02 4.17
CA ALA A 72 13.37 -1.40 4.54
C ALA A 72 13.45 -2.32 3.32
N VAL A 73 12.41 -2.31 2.48
CA VAL A 73 12.35 -3.13 1.26
C VAL A 73 13.47 -2.80 0.27
N ARG A 74 13.91 -1.53 0.20
CA ARG A 74 15.05 -1.10 -0.63
C ARG A 74 16.41 -1.55 -0.09
N ASN A 75 16.49 -1.87 1.20
CA ASN A 75 17.67 -2.41 1.86
C ASN A 75 17.66 -3.94 1.97
N ASP A 76 16.72 -4.62 1.28
CA ASP A 76 16.50 -6.07 1.39
C ASP A 76 16.08 -6.53 2.80
N GLU A 77 15.50 -5.62 3.57
CA GLU A 77 14.96 -5.89 4.90
C GLU A 77 13.46 -6.23 4.82
N THR A 78 12.97 -6.92 5.86
CA THR A 78 11.54 -7.21 5.98
C THR A 78 10.81 -6.00 6.55
N PRO A 79 9.85 -5.38 5.82
CA PRO A 79 9.09 -4.26 6.35
C PRO A 79 8.09 -4.72 7.42
N GLU A 80 7.76 -3.82 8.34
CA GLU A 80 6.69 -4.05 9.31
C GLU A 80 5.31 -4.17 8.63
N ARG A 81 4.40 -4.88 9.30
CA ARG A 81 3.00 -4.96 8.88
C ARG A 81 2.28 -3.68 9.31
N ILE A 82 1.48 -3.13 8.42
CA ILE A 82 0.68 -1.93 8.66
C ILE A 82 -0.79 -2.34 8.82
N PRO A 83 -1.49 -1.88 9.88
CA PRO A 83 -2.89 -2.23 10.10
C PRO A 83 -3.80 -1.72 8.97
N GLY A 84 -4.84 -2.49 8.68
CA GLY A 84 -5.86 -2.16 7.70
C GLY A 84 -6.96 -1.27 8.30
N PRO A 85 -7.77 -0.56 7.51
CA PRO A 85 -8.91 0.20 8.04
C PRO A 85 -10.04 -0.70 8.59
N ASP A 86 -9.98 -2.01 8.37
CA ASP A 86 -10.92 -3.01 8.87
C ASP A 86 -10.41 -3.77 10.11
N THR A 87 -9.20 -3.48 10.57
CA THR A 87 -8.77 -3.90 11.90
C THR A 87 -9.39 -2.96 12.90
N ASP A 88 -10.10 -3.47 13.92
CA ASP A 88 -10.69 -2.64 14.97
C ASP A 88 -9.61 -1.74 15.60
N HIS A 89 -9.69 -0.43 15.33
CA HIS A 89 -8.96 0.59 16.07
C HIS A 89 -9.76 0.97 17.31
N ASP A 90 -10.04 0.00 18.18
CA ASP A 90 -10.50 0.29 19.54
C ASP A 90 -9.30 0.75 20.38
N ILE A 91 -8.99 2.05 20.32
CA ILE A 91 -8.24 2.78 21.35
C ILE A 91 -8.87 4.15 21.56
#